data_AF-A0A6G0Q669-F1
#
_entry.id   AF-A0A6G0Q669-F1
#
_cell.length_a   1.000
_cell.length_b   1.000
_cell.length_c   1.000
_cell.angle_alpha   90.00
_cell.angle_beta   90.00
_cell.angle_gamma   90.00
#
_symmetry.space_group_name_H-M   'P 1'
#
loop_
_entity.id
_entity.type
_entity.pdbx_description
1 polymer ?
#
loop_
_entity_poly.entity_id
_entity_poly.type
_entity_poly.pdbx_seq_one_letter_code
_entity_poly.pdbx_strand_id
1 'polypeptide(L)' 'MSQVLQHPRVFTFVKGESKGNGSMKPLLGGKGANLCQMA' A
#
# COMPACT_ATOMS: atom_id res chain seq x y z
N MET A 1 21.76 -17.51 0.41
CA MET A 1 20.54 -16.88 0.94
C MET A 1 19.93 -16.06 -0.18
N SER A 2 19.08 -16.68 -1.01
CA SER A 2 18.34 -15.97 -2.06
C SER A 2 17.47 -14.91 -1.38
N GLN A 3 17.67 -13.64 -1.72
CA GLN A 3 16.78 -12.58 -1.30
C GLN A 3 15.43 -12.82 -1.98
N VAL A 4 14.54 -13.55 -1.30
CA VAL A 4 13.13 -13.55 -1.64
C VAL A 4 12.68 -12.10 -1.48
N LEU A 5 12.45 -11.41 -2.59
CA LEU A 5 11.86 -10.08 -2.58
C LEU A 5 10.53 -10.20 -1.82
N GLN A 6 10.52 -9.73 -0.57
CA GLN A 6 9.34 -9.73 0.29
C GLN A 6 8.35 -8.74 -0.29
N HIS A 7 7.45 -9.22 -1.15
CA HIS A 7 6.36 -8.42 -1.69
C HIS A 7 5.28 -8.29 -0.61
N PRO A 8 5.10 -7.11 0.00
CA PRO A 8 4.12 -6.93 1.06
C PRO A 8 2.73 -7.18 0.48
N ARG A 9 1.94 -8.01 1.16
CA ARG A 9 0.55 -8.31 0.79
C ARG A 9 -0.47 -7.48 1.60
N VAL A 10 0.02 -6.78 2.62
CA VAL A 10 -0.78 -5.96 3.53
C VAL A 10 -0.17 -4.57 3.59
N PHE A 11 -1.01 -3.57 3.38
CA PHE A 11 -0.62 -2.17 3.37
C PHE A 11 -1.42 -1.43 4.44
N THR A 12 -0.75 -1.11 5.55
CA THR A 12 -1.36 -0.35 6.64
C THR A 12 -1.45 1.13 6.28
N PHE A 13 -2.57 1.73 6.63
CA PHE A 13 -2.78 3.18 6.57
C PHE A 13 -3.37 3.62 7.92
N VAL A 14 -2.79 4.67 8.48
CA VAL A 14 -3.21 5.30 9.74
C VAL A 14 -3.15 6.82 9.55
N LYS A 15 -3.71 7.61 10.46
CA LYS A 15 -3.72 9.07 10.33
C LYS A 15 -2.29 9.63 10.24
N GLY A 16 -1.92 10.23 9.11
CA GLY A 16 -0.62 10.84 8.85
C GLY A 16 0.46 9.87 8.33
N GLU A 17 0.16 8.57 8.17
CA GLU A 17 1.14 7.59 7.68
C GLU A 17 0.46 6.48 6.85
N SER A 18 1.08 6.16 5.71
CA SER A 18 0.65 5.05 4.86
C SER A 18 1.84 4.28 4.28
N LYS A 19 1.71 2.94 4.20
CA LYS A 19 2.65 2.07 3.47
C LYS A 19 2.29 1.91 1.99
N GLY A 20 1.15 2.46 1.56
CA GLY A 20 0.72 2.53 0.16
C GLY A 20 0.49 3.96 -0.31
N ASN A 21 0.06 4.15 -1.56
CA ASN A 21 -0.30 5.46 -2.09
C ASN A 21 -1.33 5.36 -3.23
N GLY A 22 -1.79 6.52 -3.74
CA GLY A 22 -2.82 6.61 -4.77
C GLY A 22 -2.45 5.99 -6.13
N SER A 23 -1.16 5.77 -6.41
CA SER A 23 -0.70 5.14 -7.66
C SER A 23 -0.88 3.61 -7.67
N MET A 24 -1.06 3.00 -6.49
CA MET A 24 -1.11 1.54 -6.32
C MET A 24 -2.50 0.94 -6.62
N LYS A 25 -3.30 1.58 -7.48
CA LYS A 25 -4.64 1.08 -7.88
C LYS A 25 -4.63 -0.35 -8.41
N PRO A 26 -3.65 -0.80 -9.23
CA PRO A 26 -3.61 -2.19 -9.70
C PRO A 26 -3.44 -3.21 -8.56
N LEU A 27 -2.85 -2.83 -7.43
CA LEU A 27 -2.58 -3.72 -6.31
C LEU A 27 -3.64 -3.62 -5.19
N LEU A 28 -4.08 -2.40 -4.87
CA LEU A 28 -4.96 -2.09 -3.73
C LEU A 28 -6.42 -1.82 -4.12
N GLY A 29 -6.70 -1.76 -5.44
CA GLY A 29 -7.95 -1.25 -5.96
C GLY A 29 -8.12 0.26 -5.76
N GLY A 30 -9.18 0.82 -6.34
CA GLY A 30 -9.43 2.27 -6.30
C GLY A 30 -9.68 2.82 -4.89
N LYS A 31 -10.41 2.08 -4.04
CA LYS A 31 -10.72 2.52 -2.66
C LYS A 31 -9.50 2.44 -1.75
N GLY A 32 -8.77 1.32 -1.78
CA GLY A 32 -7.58 1.13 -0.95
C GLY A 32 -6.48 2.14 -1.28
N ALA A 33 -6.24 2.38 -2.57
CA ALA A 33 -5.28 3.40 -3.01
C ALA A 33 -5.70 4.82 -2.56
N ASN A 34 -7.00 5.13 -2.58
CA ASN A 34 -7.49 6.43 -2.12
C ASN A 34 -7.36 6.59 -0.59
N LEU A 35 -7.65 5.56 0.20
CA LEU A 35 -7.43 5.58 1.66
C LEU A 35 -5.95 5.83 2.00
N CYS A 36 -5.04 5.15 1.30
CA CYS A 36 -3.60 5.34 1.45
C CYS A 36 -3.10 6.73 1.02
N GLN A 37 -3.81 7.40 0.10
CA GLN A 37 -3.47 8.77 -0.34
C GLN A 37 -3.93 9.85 0.64
N MET A 38 -5.01 9.55 1.39
CA MET A 38 -5.63 10.46 2.36
C MET A 38 -5.04 10.30 3.78
N ALA A 39 -4.44 9.14 4.05
CA ALA A 39 -3.76 8.82 5.29
C ALA A 39 -2.42 9.54 5.38
#